data_AF-A0A960KRH2-F1
#
_entry.id   AF-A0A960KRH2-F1
#
_cell.length_a   1.000
_cell.length_b   1.000
_cell.length_c   1.000
_cell.angle_alpha   90.00
_cell.angle_beta   90.00
_cell.angle_gamma   90.00
#
_symmetry.space_group_name_H-M   'P 1'
#
loop_
_entity.id
_entity.type
_entity.pdbx_description
1 polymer ?
#
loop_
_entity_poly.entity_id
_entity_poly.type
_entity_poly.pdbx_seq_one_letter_code
_entity_poly.pdbx_strand_id
1 'polypeptide(L)'
;FMMDIPTFNEGAVRESLLNAISHRDYRHAGSIFLRQFPRRLEVVSPGGFPEGITIENIIDRQLPRNRRIADSLARCGLVERAGQGANRIYESSIREGKGLPDFSQTDSWQVALTLHGLVRDPRFVRFLERIGQETQRSFDTHELLVLERIHEQQPVPPALRARLTPLVDAGILEAVGRGRGTRYLFSRRFHAALGDPGGYTRRRGLDRETNKALLLQHLTSQAREGCPMADLQQVLPGQSRAQIKRLMDELRRGGRVRLEGARRLARWYIAEE
;
A
#
# COMPACT_ATOMS: atom_id res chain seq x y z
N PHE A 1 4.86 -14.70 -23.02
CA PHE A 1 3.42 -14.50 -22.80
C PHE A 1 3.17 -13.00 -22.71
N MET A 2 2.33 -12.46 -23.60
CA MET A 2 1.88 -11.06 -23.55
C MET A 2 0.51 -11.08 -22.87
N MET A 3 0.34 -10.33 -21.79
CA MET A 3 -0.93 -10.25 -21.07
C MET A 3 -1.64 -8.97 -21.49
N ASP A 4 -2.83 -9.12 -22.07
CA ASP A 4 -3.67 -7.99 -22.42
C ASP A 4 -4.49 -7.57 -21.20
N ILE A 5 -4.30 -6.34 -20.76
CA ILE A 5 -5.06 -5.74 -19.66
C ILE A 5 -6.01 -4.71 -20.28
N PRO A 6 -7.33 -4.94 -20.26
CA PRO A 6 -8.28 -3.98 -20.83
C PRO A 6 -8.21 -2.68 -20.03
N THR A 7 -8.47 -1.52 -20.64
CA THR A 7 -8.49 -0.24 -19.90
C THR A 7 -9.50 -0.28 -18.75
N PHE A 8 -10.69 -0.82 -18.99
CA PHE A 8 -11.70 -1.06 -17.96
C PHE A 8 -12.12 -2.53 -18.01
N ASN A 9 -11.99 -3.23 -16.89
CA ASN A 9 -12.41 -4.63 -16.79
C ASN A 9 -13.95 -4.70 -16.89
N GLU A 10 -14.46 -5.47 -17.85
CA GLU A 10 -15.89 -5.58 -18.10
C GLU A 10 -16.66 -6.07 -16.86
N GLY A 11 -16.11 -7.04 -16.13
CA GLY A 11 -16.67 -7.53 -14.88
C GLY A 11 -16.75 -6.45 -13.82
N ALA A 12 -15.68 -5.67 -13.64
CA ALA A 12 -15.67 -4.56 -12.69
C ALA A 12 -16.67 -3.46 -13.06
N VAL A 13 -16.78 -3.12 -14.35
CA VAL A 13 -17.74 -2.11 -14.84
C VAL A 13 -19.17 -2.60 -14.66
N ARG A 14 -19.47 -3.83 -15.05
CA ARG A 14 -20.79 -4.45 -14.89
C ARG A 14 -21.21 -4.46 -13.43
N GLU A 15 -20.32 -4.91 -12.55
CA GLU A 15 -20.54 -4.95 -11.10
C GLU A 15 -20.76 -3.54 -10.52
N SER A 16 -19.98 -2.55 -10.96
CA SER A 16 -20.16 -1.15 -10.56
C SER A 16 -21.54 -0.61 -10.94
N LEU A 17 -22.02 -0.91 -12.16
CA LEU A 17 -23.34 -0.49 -12.63
C LEU A 17 -24.46 -1.21 -11.89
N LEU A 18 -24.33 -2.51 -11.65
CA LEU A 18 -25.31 -3.29 -10.90
C LEU A 18 -25.40 -2.82 -9.45
N ASN A 19 -24.28 -2.49 -8.82
CA ASN A 19 -24.26 -1.90 -7.49
C ASN A 19 -24.93 -0.53 -7.46
N ALA A 20 -24.67 0.32 -8.47
CA ALA A 20 -25.37 1.60 -8.61
C ALA A 20 -26.89 1.41 -8.73
N ILE A 21 -27.36 0.44 -9.53
CA ILE A 21 -28.80 0.15 -9.68
C ILE A 21 -29.40 -0.44 -8.41
N SER A 22 -28.73 -1.41 -7.79
CA SER A 22 -29.21 -2.13 -6.61
C SER A 22 -29.29 -1.23 -5.37
N HIS A 23 -28.31 -0.34 -5.20
CA HIS A 23 -28.16 0.52 -4.02
C HIS A 23 -28.58 1.97 -4.26
N ARG A 24 -29.15 2.31 -5.41
CA ARG A 24 -29.73 3.64 -5.70
C ARG A 24 -30.78 4.02 -4.65
N ASP A 25 -30.75 5.28 -4.20
CA ASP A 25 -31.90 5.82 -3.46
C ASP A 25 -33.02 6.19 -4.45
N TYR A 26 -34.00 5.29 -4.58
CA TYR A 26 -35.11 5.46 -5.52
C TYR A 26 -36.09 6.59 -5.17
N ARG A 27 -35.94 7.23 -4.01
CA ARG A 27 -36.74 8.42 -3.65
C ARG A 27 -36.17 9.70 -4.26
N HIS A 28 -34.91 9.69 -4.68
CA HIS A 28 -34.29 10.83 -5.35
C HIS A 28 -34.61 10.79 -6.85
N ALA A 29 -34.89 11.96 -7.43
CA ALA A 29 -35.17 12.09 -8.86
C ALA A 29 -33.91 12.02 -9.75
N GLY A 30 -32.70 12.10 -9.16
CA GLY A 30 -31.44 12.07 -9.89
C GLY A 30 -31.21 10.76 -10.64
N SER A 31 -30.52 10.79 -11.79
CA SER A 31 -30.17 9.58 -12.54
C SER A 31 -28.84 8.99 -12.06
N ILE A 32 -28.58 7.72 -12.39
CA ILE A 32 -27.22 7.18 -12.32
C ILE A 32 -26.46 7.74 -13.51
N PHE A 33 -25.30 8.34 -13.27
CA PHE A 33 -24.43 8.86 -14.32
C PHE A 33 -23.23 7.95 -14.52
N LEU A 34 -23.00 7.52 -15.75
CA LEU A 34 -21.78 6.86 -16.20
C LEU A 34 -20.97 7.85 -17.04
N ARG A 35 -19.78 8.23 -16.58
CA ARG A 35 -18.88 9.13 -17.31
C ARG A 35 -17.58 8.40 -17.62
N GLN A 36 -17.29 8.26 -18.91
CA GLN A 36 -16.04 7.66 -19.37
C GLN A 36 -15.07 8.75 -19.83
N PHE A 37 -13.88 8.74 -19.25
CA PHE A 37 -12.75 9.58 -19.63
C PHE A 37 -11.62 8.70 -20.17
N PRO A 38 -10.60 9.29 -20.84
CA PRO A 38 -9.49 8.50 -21.40
C PRO A 38 -8.73 7.62 -20.40
N ARG A 39 -8.74 7.99 -19.11
CA ARG A 39 -7.94 7.33 -18.05
C ARG A 39 -8.75 6.92 -16.82
N ARG A 40 -10.06 7.15 -16.81
CA ARG A 40 -10.93 6.78 -15.69
C ARG A 40 -12.38 6.62 -16.13
N LEU A 41 -13.13 5.82 -15.40
CA LEU A 41 -14.56 5.63 -15.57
C LEU A 41 -15.24 5.91 -14.23
N GLU A 42 -16.21 6.81 -14.24
CA GLU A 42 -16.92 7.26 -13.05
C GLU A 42 -18.37 6.76 -13.10
N VAL A 43 -18.82 6.11 -12.03
CA VAL A 43 -20.22 5.72 -11.80
C VAL A 43 -20.72 6.51 -10.60
N VAL A 44 -21.69 7.39 -10.82
CA VAL A 44 -22.30 8.22 -9.78
C VAL A 44 -23.76 7.81 -9.60
N SER A 45 -24.10 7.36 -8.40
CA SER A 45 -25.45 6.96 -8.01
C SER A 45 -26.03 7.95 -7.01
N PRO A 46 -27.30 8.34 -7.13
CA PRO A 46 -27.95 9.23 -6.18
C PRO A 46 -28.25 8.53 -4.85
N GLY A 47 -28.17 9.31 -3.78
CA GLY A 47 -28.17 8.87 -2.38
C GLY A 47 -26.78 8.47 -1.91
N GLY A 48 -26.38 8.90 -0.72
CA GLY A 48 -25.11 8.51 -0.09
C GLY A 48 -25.06 7.03 0.35
N PHE A 49 -24.10 6.65 1.18
CA PHE A 49 -24.11 5.31 1.77
C PHE A 49 -25.28 5.12 2.75
N PRO A 50 -25.85 3.90 2.84
CA PRO A 50 -26.78 3.55 3.91
C PRO A 50 -26.14 3.73 5.29
N GLU A 51 -26.95 3.95 6.32
CA GLU A 51 -26.46 4.05 7.70
C GLU A 51 -25.70 2.77 8.10
N GLY A 52 -24.51 2.94 8.68
CA GLY A 52 -23.64 1.85 9.08
C GLY A 52 -22.72 1.30 7.98
N ILE A 53 -22.85 1.77 6.73
CA ILE A 53 -21.94 1.45 5.62
C ILE A 53 -20.99 2.63 5.39
N THR A 54 -19.71 2.34 5.27
CA THR A 54 -18.65 3.32 5.01
C THR A 54 -17.65 2.76 4.00
N ILE A 55 -16.80 3.63 3.45
CA ILE A 55 -15.74 3.23 2.50
C ILE A 55 -14.80 2.20 3.14
N GLU A 56 -14.55 2.32 4.44
CA GLU A 56 -13.66 1.42 5.18
C GLU A 56 -14.25 0.04 5.40
N ASN A 57 -15.58 -0.12 5.34
CA ASN A 57 -16.26 -1.37 5.65
C ASN A 57 -17.05 -1.97 4.47
N ILE A 58 -17.11 -1.31 3.32
CA ILE A 58 -17.91 -1.73 2.15
C ILE A 58 -17.53 -3.11 1.58
N ILE A 59 -16.31 -3.56 1.85
CA ILE A 59 -15.79 -4.88 1.48
C ILE A 59 -16.34 -5.98 2.42
N ASP A 60 -16.60 -5.62 3.68
CA ASP A 60 -16.97 -6.57 4.74
C ASP A 60 -18.47 -6.52 5.09
N ARG A 61 -19.11 -5.38 4.82
CA ARG A 61 -20.49 -5.11 5.20
C ARG A 61 -21.32 -4.76 4.00
N GLN A 62 -22.52 -5.33 3.99
CA GLN A 62 -23.50 -5.08 2.96
C GLN A 62 -24.85 -4.75 3.57
N LEU A 63 -25.48 -3.73 3.01
CA LEU A 63 -26.83 -3.34 3.37
C LEU A 63 -27.57 -2.89 2.11
N PRO A 64 -28.38 -3.75 1.47
CA PRO A 64 -29.20 -3.34 0.35
C PRO A 64 -30.25 -2.33 0.82
N ARG A 65 -30.34 -1.17 0.15
CA ARG A 65 -31.41 -0.19 0.42
C ARG A 65 -32.78 -0.76 0.11
N ASN A 66 -32.88 -1.53 -0.98
CA ASN A 66 -34.10 -2.16 -1.41
C ASN A 66 -33.87 -3.67 -1.63
N ARG A 67 -34.32 -4.47 -0.66
CA ARG A 67 -34.18 -5.92 -0.69
C ARG A 67 -34.89 -6.57 -1.89
N ARG A 68 -36.03 -6.03 -2.34
CA ARG A 68 -36.76 -6.60 -3.49
C ARG A 68 -35.98 -6.44 -4.80
N ILE A 69 -35.31 -5.30 -4.97
CA ILE A 69 -34.46 -5.06 -6.15
C ILE A 69 -33.26 -6.00 -6.11
N ALA A 70 -32.56 -6.07 -4.97
CA ALA A 70 -31.42 -6.98 -4.78
C ALA A 70 -31.81 -8.44 -5.03
N ASP A 71 -32.94 -8.90 -4.47
CA ASP A 71 -33.45 -10.27 -4.67
C ASP A 71 -33.83 -10.54 -6.14
N SER A 72 -34.38 -9.54 -6.84
CA SER A 72 -34.73 -9.66 -8.25
C SER A 72 -33.49 -9.80 -9.13
N LEU A 73 -32.49 -8.93 -8.92
CA LEU A 73 -31.20 -9.01 -9.63
C LEU A 73 -30.49 -10.35 -9.37
N ALA A 74 -30.55 -10.85 -8.13
CA ALA A 74 -29.99 -12.14 -7.78
C ALA A 74 -30.72 -13.32 -8.45
N ARG A 75 -32.05 -13.27 -8.55
CA ARG A 75 -32.84 -14.30 -9.26
C ARG A 75 -32.60 -14.29 -10.77
N CYS A 76 -32.30 -13.12 -11.34
CA CYS A 76 -31.89 -13.00 -12.74
C CYS A 76 -30.44 -13.42 -13.00
N GLY A 77 -29.68 -13.83 -11.98
CA GLY A 77 -28.27 -14.18 -12.11
C GLY A 77 -27.35 -12.99 -12.40
N LEU A 78 -27.82 -11.75 -12.16
CA LEU A 78 -27.05 -10.54 -12.42
C LEU A 78 -26.11 -10.20 -11.26
N VAL A 79 -26.54 -10.43 -10.02
CA VAL A 79 -25.77 -10.15 -8.80
C VAL A 79 -25.68 -11.40 -7.95
N GLU A 80 -24.53 -11.63 -7.33
CA GLU A 80 -24.36 -12.73 -6.40
C GLU A 80 -24.90 -12.40 -5.01
N ARG A 81 -25.57 -13.36 -4.37
CA ARG A 81 -26.15 -13.18 -3.02
C ARG A 81 -25.08 -13.03 -1.92
N ALA A 82 -23.83 -13.42 -2.20
CA ALA A 82 -22.76 -13.53 -1.21
C ALA A 82 -22.05 -12.21 -0.89
N GLY A 83 -22.48 -11.10 -1.48
CA GLY A 83 -21.90 -9.80 -1.18
C GLY A 83 -20.47 -9.60 -1.63
N GLN A 84 -20.07 -10.35 -2.64
CA GLN A 84 -18.72 -10.32 -3.22
C GLN A 84 -18.58 -9.26 -4.32
N GLY A 85 -19.62 -8.48 -4.59
CA GLY A 85 -19.65 -7.50 -5.66
C GLY A 85 -18.55 -6.45 -5.55
N ALA A 86 -18.47 -5.79 -4.39
CA ALA A 86 -17.38 -4.85 -4.11
C ALA A 86 -16.02 -5.54 -4.22
N ASN A 87 -15.87 -6.76 -3.70
CA ASN A 87 -14.61 -7.51 -3.73
C ASN A 87 -14.10 -7.68 -5.17
N ARG A 88 -14.96 -8.04 -6.12
CA ARG A 88 -14.57 -8.18 -7.54
C ARG A 88 -14.00 -6.91 -8.13
N ILE A 89 -14.59 -5.76 -7.81
CA ILE A 89 -14.12 -4.45 -8.29
C ILE A 89 -12.72 -4.17 -7.72
N TYR A 90 -12.51 -4.42 -6.42
CA TYR A 90 -11.21 -4.21 -5.78
C TYR A 90 -10.16 -5.19 -6.30
N GLU A 91 -10.48 -6.48 -6.35
CA GLU A 91 -9.57 -7.54 -6.78
C GLU A 91 -9.11 -7.35 -8.21
N SER A 92 -10.03 -7.08 -9.14
CA SER A 92 -9.67 -6.80 -10.55
C SER A 92 -8.79 -5.57 -10.66
N SER A 93 -9.12 -4.47 -9.96
CA SER A 93 -8.34 -3.24 -10.02
C SER A 93 -6.90 -3.43 -9.50
N ILE A 94 -6.74 -4.19 -8.41
CA ILE A 94 -5.41 -4.49 -7.83
C ILE A 94 -4.63 -5.45 -8.73
N ARG A 95 -5.25 -6.54 -9.19
CA ARG A 95 -4.60 -7.55 -10.04
C ARG A 95 -4.12 -6.96 -11.37
N GLU A 96 -4.87 -6.01 -11.91
CA GLU A 96 -4.52 -5.28 -13.13
C GLU A 96 -3.55 -4.10 -12.87
N GLY A 97 -3.14 -3.88 -11.61
CA GLY A 97 -2.17 -2.85 -11.23
C GLY A 97 -2.69 -1.42 -11.41
N LYS A 98 -4.00 -1.22 -11.34
CA LYS A 98 -4.68 0.08 -11.50
C LYS A 98 -4.89 0.81 -10.17
N GLY A 99 -4.61 0.12 -9.08
CA GLY A 99 -4.78 0.58 -7.71
C GLY A 99 -6.17 0.31 -7.16
N LEU A 100 -6.47 0.88 -6.00
CA LEU A 100 -7.80 0.77 -5.39
C LEU A 100 -8.84 1.60 -6.15
N PRO A 101 -10.10 1.16 -6.22
CA PRO A 101 -11.21 2.00 -6.65
C PRO A 101 -11.34 3.22 -5.74
N ASP A 102 -11.65 4.37 -6.32
CA ASP A 102 -11.71 5.64 -5.59
C ASP A 102 -13.17 6.05 -5.33
N PHE A 103 -13.48 6.25 -4.05
CA PHE A 103 -14.79 6.69 -3.54
C PHE A 103 -14.75 8.10 -2.95
N SER A 104 -13.66 8.86 -3.14
CA SER A 104 -13.42 10.16 -2.49
C SER A 104 -14.46 11.25 -2.77
N GLN A 105 -15.22 11.13 -3.86
CA GLN A 105 -16.29 12.05 -4.24
C GLN A 105 -17.68 11.65 -3.68
N THR A 106 -17.73 10.63 -2.82
CA THR A 106 -18.95 10.19 -2.14
C THR A 106 -19.27 11.10 -0.97
N ASP A 107 -20.54 11.46 -0.84
CA ASP A 107 -21.08 12.26 0.27
C ASP A 107 -22.45 11.71 0.73
N SER A 108 -23.21 12.50 1.48
CA SER A 108 -24.55 12.10 1.96
C SER A 108 -25.61 12.02 0.85
N TRP A 109 -25.39 12.67 -0.28
CA TRP A 109 -26.33 12.81 -1.39
C TRP A 109 -25.98 11.96 -2.62
N GLN A 110 -24.74 11.50 -2.74
CA GLN A 110 -24.30 10.64 -3.82
C GLN A 110 -23.21 9.65 -3.40
N VAL A 111 -23.20 8.48 -4.03
CA VAL A 111 -22.05 7.57 -4.05
C VAL A 111 -21.37 7.69 -5.41
N ALA A 112 -20.09 8.03 -5.41
CA ALA A 112 -19.29 8.19 -6.62
C ALA A 112 -18.12 7.20 -6.59
N LEU A 113 -18.13 6.26 -7.54
CA LEU A 113 -17.07 5.28 -7.75
C LEU A 113 -16.26 5.63 -8.99
N THR A 114 -14.94 5.75 -8.83
CA THR A 114 -13.99 5.96 -9.92
C THR A 114 -13.11 4.74 -10.11
N LEU A 115 -13.14 4.17 -11.32
CA LEU A 115 -12.24 3.11 -11.77
C LEU A 115 -11.10 3.73 -12.59
N HIS A 116 -9.85 3.41 -12.24
CA HIS A 116 -8.69 3.87 -12.99
C HIS A 116 -8.45 3.01 -14.22
N GLY A 117 -8.11 3.65 -15.35
CA GLY A 117 -7.87 2.96 -16.62
C GLY A 117 -6.41 2.61 -16.92
N LEU A 118 -5.47 3.15 -16.15
CA LEU A 118 -4.04 3.01 -16.39
C LEU A 118 -3.40 2.04 -15.40
N VAL A 119 -2.56 1.14 -15.92
CA VAL A 119 -1.66 0.33 -15.12
C VAL A 119 -0.56 1.23 -14.55
N ARG A 120 -0.45 1.28 -13.22
CA ARG A 120 0.51 2.12 -12.49
C ARG A 120 1.91 1.52 -12.49
N ASP A 121 2.01 0.23 -12.14
CA ASP A 121 3.28 -0.51 -12.14
C ASP A 121 3.10 -1.91 -12.76
N PRO A 122 3.47 -2.10 -14.04
CA PRO A 122 3.41 -3.42 -14.69
C PRO A 122 4.27 -4.48 -14.00
N ARG A 123 5.27 -4.09 -13.19
CA ARG A 123 6.08 -5.05 -12.42
C ARG A 123 5.26 -5.66 -11.30
N PHE A 124 4.36 -4.90 -10.67
CA PHE A 124 3.48 -5.43 -9.63
C PHE A 124 2.50 -6.47 -10.19
N VAL A 125 1.92 -6.20 -11.36
CA VAL A 125 1.03 -7.15 -12.05
C VAL A 125 1.75 -8.46 -12.37
N ARG A 126 2.92 -8.37 -13.02
CA ARG A 126 3.74 -9.54 -13.36
C ARG A 126 4.11 -10.38 -12.14
N PHE A 127 4.24 -9.74 -10.99
CA PHE A 127 4.49 -10.45 -9.75
C PHE A 127 3.30 -11.20 -9.21
N LEU A 128 2.12 -10.57 -9.16
CA LEU A 128 0.92 -11.24 -8.68
C LEU A 128 0.65 -12.49 -9.53
N GLU A 129 0.82 -12.38 -10.85
CA GLU A 129 0.77 -13.50 -11.79
C GLU A 129 1.80 -14.58 -11.48
N ARG A 130 3.07 -14.19 -11.32
CA ARG A 130 4.16 -15.12 -11.05
C ARG A 130 3.97 -15.88 -9.72
N ILE A 131 3.57 -15.21 -8.65
CA ILE A 131 3.27 -15.91 -7.39
C ILE A 131 2.10 -16.85 -7.57
N GLY A 132 1.01 -16.40 -8.20
CA GLY A 132 -0.16 -17.24 -8.44
C GLY A 132 0.21 -18.54 -9.15
N GLN A 133 1.11 -18.47 -10.14
CA GLN A 133 1.62 -19.63 -10.87
C GLN A 133 2.58 -20.49 -10.03
N GLU A 134 3.59 -19.91 -9.39
CA GLU A 134 4.63 -20.64 -8.64
C GLU A 134 4.08 -21.33 -7.39
N THR A 135 3.15 -20.67 -6.69
CA THR A 135 2.63 -21.16 -5.40
C THR A 135 1.27 -21.83 -5.49
N GLN A 136 0.64 -21.82 -6.69
CA GLN A 136 -0.76 -22.19 -6.90
C GLN A 136 -1.72 -21.51 -5.89
N ARG A 137 -1.31 -20.35 -5.35
CA ARG A 137 -2.06 -19.63 -4.32
C ARG A 137 -2.99 -18.63 -4.98
N SER A 138 -4.27 -18.72 -4.64
CA SER A 138 -5.22 -17.64 -4.86
C SER A 138 -5.15 -16.66 -3.70
N PHE A 139 -4.88 -15.39 -3.98
CA PHE A 139 -5.03 -14.32 -2.99
C PHE A 139 -6.50 -13.99 -2.75
N ASP A 140 -6.90 -13.91 -1.49
CA ASP A 140 -8.19 -13.32 -1.12
C ASP A 140 -8.17 -11.78 -1.24
N THR A 141 -9.35 -11.15 -1.16
CA THR A 141 -9.49 -9.69 -1.25
C THR A 141 -8.61 -8.95 -0.22
N HIS A 142 -8.53 -9.47 1.00
CA HIS A 142 -7.82 -8.82 2.11
C HIS A 142 -6.30 -8.94 1.94
N GLU A 143 -5.80 -10.07 1.44
CA GLU A 143 -4.40 -10.24 1.07
C GLU A 143 -4.02 -9.28 -0.05
N LEU A 144 -4.86 -9.14 -1.09
CA LEU A 144 -4.62 -8.18 -2.18
C LEU A 144 -4.58 -6.73 -1.66
N LEU A 145 -5.48 -6.36 -0.76
CA LEU A 145 -5.44 -5.03 -0.11
C LEU A 145 -4.13 -4.81 0.66
N VAL A 146 -3.61 -5.82 1.38
CA VAL A 146 -2.33 -5.71 2.09
C VAL A 146 -1.17 -5.54 1.11
N LEU A 147 -1.15 -6.32 0.03
CA LEU A 147 -0.10 -6.24 -0.99
C LEU A 147 -0.10 -4.88 -1.68
N GLU A 148 -1.28 -4.37 -2.06
CA GLU A 148 -1.46 -3.04 -2.65
C GLU A 148 -0.98 -1.93 -1.70
N ARG A 149 -1.36 -1.98 -0.41
CA ARG A 149 -0.93 -0.99 0.58
C ARG A 149 0.57 -1.00 0.77
N ILE A 150 1.20 -2.17 0.82
CA ILE A 150 2.66 -2.29 0.92
C ILE A 150 3.35 -1.79 -0.36
N HIS A 151 2.76 -2.07 -1.53
CA HIS A 151 3.24 -1.57 -2.81
C HIS A 151 3.26 -0.03 -2.86
N GLU A 152 2.17 0.60 -2.41
CA GLU A 152 1.99 2.06 -2.32
C GLU A 152 2.64 2.68 -1.07
N GLN A 153 3.39 1.90 -0.27
CA GLN A 153 4.07 2.34 0.95
C GLN A 153 3.14 2.96 2.01
N GLN A 154 1.89 2.49 2.04
CA GLN A 154 0.88 2.91 2.99
C GLN A 154 0.85 1.97 4.20
N PRO A 155 0.47 2.49 5.39
CA PRO A 155 0.34 1.65 6.58
C PRO A 155 -0.79 0.63 6.42
N VAL A 156 -0.55 -0.59 6.91
CA VAL A 156 -1.56 -1.64 6.94
C VAL A 156 -2.51 -1.41 8.12
N PRO A 157 -3.83 -1.24 7.87
CA PRO A 157 -4.84 -1.05 8.91
C PRO A 157 -4.84 -2.21 9.92
N PRO A 158 -5.19 -1.96 11.20
CA PRO A 158 -5.23 -3.01 12.23
C PRO A 158 -6.02 -4.25 11.82
N ALA A 159 -7.18 -4.08 11.17
CA ALA A 159 -8.04 -5.17 10.71
C ALA A 159 -7.34 -6.12 9.71
N LEU A 160 -6.40 -5.60 8.91
CA LEU A 160 -5.70 -6.38 7.89
C LEU A 160 -4.38 -6.99 8.40
N ARG A 161 -3.91 -6.62 9.60
CA ARG A 161 -2.60 -7.07 10.10
C ARG A 161 -2.48 -8.58 10.28
N ALA A 162 -3.59 -9.27 10.55
CA ALA A 162 -3.61 -10.73 10.65
C ALA A 162 -3.16 -11.42 9.34
N ARG A 163 -3.29 -10.75 8.18
CA ARG A 163 -2.85 -11.27 6.88
C ARG A 163 -1.35 -11.11 6.63
N LEU A 164 -0.63 -10.32 7.45
CA LEU A 164 0.81 -10.13 7.28
C LEU A 164 1.61 -11.40 7.55
N THR A 165 1.26 -12.14 8.61
CA THR A 165 1.97 -13.37 8.99
C THR A 165 1.90 -14.43 7.89
N PRO A 166 0.71 -14.81 7.35
CA PRO A 166 0.64 -15.75 6.24
C PRO A 166 1.42 -15.32 4.99
N LEU A 167 1.46 -14.02 4.68
CA LEU A 167 2.20 -13.49 3.54
C LEU A 167 3.73 -13.50 3.78
N VAL A 168 4.18 -13.34 5.02
CA VAL A 168 5.59 -13.49 5.40
C VAL A 168 6.00 -14.96 5.41
N ASP A 169 5.16 -15.86 5.93
CA ASP A 169 5.42 -17.29 5.98
C ASP A 169 5.46 -17.90 4.56
N ALA A 170 4.60 -17.41 3.66
CA ALA A 170 4.67 -17.72 2.24
C ALA A 170 5.90 -17.10 1.54
N GLY A 171 6.68 -16.27 2.25
CA GLY A 171 7.86 -15.54 1.77
C GLY A 171 7.56 -14.49 0.70
N ILE A 172 6.31 -14.05 0.60
CA ILE A 172 5.89 -12.99 -0.31
C ILE A 172 6.39 -11.65 0.23
N LEU A 173 6.28 -11.49 1.55
CA LEU A 173 6.76 -10.34 2.29
C LEU A 173 7.93 -10.70 3.21
N GLU A 174 8.71 -9.68 3.57
CA GLU A 174 9.75 -9.72 4.59
C GLU A 174 9.50 -8.61 5.62
N ALA A 175 9.60 -8.96 6.90
CA ALA A 175 9.56 -8.00 8.00
C ALA A 175 10.96 -7.41 8.23
N VAL A 176 11.09 -6.10 8.13
CA VAL A 176 12.33 -5.34 8.33
C VAL A 176 12.18 -4.43 9.55
N GLY A 177 12.99 -4.68 10.57
CA GLY A 177 13.00 -3.90 11.82
C GLY A 177 12.62 -4.75 13.02
N ARG A 178 12.46 -4.10 14.19
CA ARG A 178 12.01 -4.74 15.43
C ARG A 178 10.97 -3.87 16.14
N GLY A 179 9.97 -4.51 16.74
CA GLY A 179 8.93 -3.84 17.55
C GLY A 179 8.02 -2.91 16.75
N ARG A 180 7.69 -1.74 17.33
CA ARG A 180 6.76 -0.76 16.73
C ARG A 180 7.23 -0.13 15.41
N GLY A 181 8.51 -0.29 15.04
CA GLY A 181 9.08 0.23 13.79
C GLY A 181 9.22 -0.82 12.68
N THR A 182 8.56 -1.97 12.81
CA THR A 182 8.62 -3.04 11.80
C THR A 182 7.94 -2.59 10.53
N ARG A 183 8.69 -2.61 9.43
CA ARG A 183 8.20 -2.33 8.07
C ARG A 183 8.09 -3.64 7.32
N TYR A 184 7.09 -3.76 6.45
CA TYR A 184 6.94 -4.92 5.58
C TYR A 184 7.31 -4.52 4.16
N LEU A 185 8.14 -5.33 3.54
CA LEU A 185 8.59 -5.15 2.16
C LEU A 185 8.28 -6.42 1.40
N PHE A 186 8.18 -6.33 0.07
CA PHE A 186 8.24 -7.54 -0.73
C PHE A 186 9.62 -8.19 -0.63
N SER A 187 9.64 -9.52 -0.71
CA SER A 187 10.87 -10.28 -0.51
C SER A 187 11.95 -9.98 -1.55
N ARG A 188 13.21 -10.26 -1.21
CA ARG A 188 14.35 -10.04 -2.11
C ARG A 188 14.23 -10.85 -3.40
N ARG A 189 13.74 -12.08 -3.30
CA ARG A 189 13.45 -12.98 -4.44
C ARG A 189 12.45 -12.35 -5.42
N PHE A 190 11.47 -11.62 -4.92
CA PHE A 190 10.53 -10.87 -5.75
C PHE A 190 11.20 -9.73 -6.53
N HIS A 191 12.02 -8.93 -5.86
CA HIS A 191 12.71 -7.81 -6.51
C HIS A 191 13.69 -8.31 -7.59
N ALA A 192 14.38 -9.42 -7.33
CA ALA A 192 15.23 -10.07 -8.33
C ALA A 192 14.42 -10.60 -9.52
N ALA A 193 13.27 -11.24 -9.28
CA ALA A 193 12.37 -11.77 -10.31
C ALA A 193 11.79 -10.67 -11.23
N LEU A 194 11.69 -9.43 -10.75
CA LEU A 194 11.18 -8.29 -11.51
C LEU A 194 12.25 -7.48 -12.25
N GLY A 195 13.52 -7.91 -12.22
CA GLY A 195 14.62 -7.17 -12.81
C GLY A 195 14.96 -5.86 -12.08
N ASP A 196 14.54 -5.72 -10.82
CA ASP A 196 14.88 -4.57 -9.95
C ASP A 196 15.54 -5.05 -8.63
N PRO A 197 16.70 -5.74 -8.70
CA PRO A 197 17.39 -6.20 -7.50
C PRO A 197 17.82 -5.04 -6.58
N GLY A 198 18.05 -3.84 -7.14
CA GLY A 198 18.39 -2.63 -6.38
C GLY A 198 17.20 -2.00 -5.64
N GLY A 199 15.96 -2.24 -6.09
CA GLY A 199 14.75 -1.76 -5.43
C GLY A 199 14.59 -2.27 -4.00
N TYR A 200 14.94 -3.54 -3.76
CA TYR A 200 14.96 -4.12 -2.41
C TYR A 200 15.95 -3.40 -1.51
N THR A 201 17.20 -3.25 -1.95
CA THR A 201 18.27 -2.58 -1.17
C THR A 201 17.92 -1.12 -0.87
N ARG A 202 17.36 -0.39 -1.84
CA ARG A 202 16.89 0.99 -1.63
C ARG A 202 15.77 1.08 -0.57
N ARG A 203 14.80 0.16 -0.59
CA ARG A 203 13.64 0.18 0.33
C ARG A 203 13.97 -0.33 1.73
N ARG A 204 14.78 -1.39 1.82
CA ARG A 204 15.34 -1.89 3.09
C ARG A 204 16.22 -0.82 3.74
N GLY A 205 16.92 -0.04 2.90
CA GLY A 205 17.99 0.85 3.33
C GLY A 205 19.27 0.06 3.58
N LEU A 206 20.37 0.79 3.77
CA LEU A 206 21.63 0.19 4.20
C LEU A 206 21.44 -0.48 5.57
N ASP A 207 22.13 -1.59 5.80
CA ASP A 207 22.07 -2.27 7.09
C ASP A 207 22.73 -1.43 8.20
N ARG A 208 22.55 -1.86 9.44
CA ARG A 208 22.98 -1.08 10.61
C ARG A 208 24.48 -0.84 10.62
N GLU A 209 25.28 -1.81 10.21
CA GLU A 209 26.74 -1.72 10.19
C GLU A 209 27.25 -0.86 9.03
N THR A 210 26.63 -0.93 7.85
CA THR A 210 26.98 -0.08 6.71
C THR A 210 26.65 1.40 7.01
N ASN A 211 25.51 1.67 7.66
CA ASN A 211 25.20 3.03 8.12
C ASN A 211 26.24 3.55 9.13
N LYS A 212 26.69 2.71 10.07
CA LYS A 212 27.76 3.06 11.01
C LYS A 212 29.09 3.31 10.29
N ALA A 213 29.44 2.48 9.32
CA ALA A 213 30.67 2.64 8.54
C ALA A 213 30.69 3.96 7.76
N LEU A 214 29.57 4.36 7.14
CA LEU A 214 29.45 5.66 6.46
C LEU A 214 29.57 6.84 7.43
N LEU A 215 28.94 6.75 8.61
CA LEU A 215 29.08 7.78 9.65
C LEU A 215 30.53 7.89 10.13
N LEU A 216 31.21 6.76 10.35
CA LEU A 216 32.62 6.74 10.73
C LEU A 216 33.51 7.32 9.62
N GLN A 217 33.32 6.90 8.38
CA GLN A 217 34.08 7.41 7.23
C GLN A 217 33.94 8.94 7.10
N HIS A 218 32.73 9.47 7.29
CA HIS A 218 32.50 10.90 7.27
C HIS A 218 33.20 11.61 8.45
N LEU A 219 33.11 11.06 9.67
CA LEU A 219 33.81 11.59 10.84
C LEU A 219 35.34 11.57 10.68
N THR A 220 35.89 10.53 10.04
CA THR A 220 37.32 10.47 9.69
C THR A 220 37.68 11.59 8.72
N SER A 221 36.83 11.86 7.71
CA SER A 221 37.08 12.94 6.75
C SER A 221 37.04 14.35 7.37
N GLN A 222 36.34 14.50 8.50
CA GLN A 222 36.19 15.77 9.23
C GLN A 222 36.80 15.73 10.65
N ALA A 223 37.84 14.91 10.84
CA ALA A 223 38.38 14.59 12.17
C ALA A 223 38.80 15.81 13.01
N ARG A 224 39.20 16.93 12.39
CA ARG A 224 39.68 18.13 13.08
C ARG A 224 38.59 19.05 13.64
N GLU A 225 37.45 19.15 12.97
CA GLU A 225 36.42 20.15 13.33
C GLU A 225 35.21 19.53 14.05
N GLY A 226 35.04 18.21 13.94
CA GLY A 226 33.92 17.47 14.50
C GLY A 226 32.59 17.77 13.79
N CYS A 227 31.74 16.75 13.66
CA CYS A 227 30.50 16.89 12.90
C CYS A 227 29.30 17.18 13.81
N PRO A 228 28.52 18.25 13.56
CA PRO A 228 27.23 18.43 14.20
C PRO A 228 26.23 17.38 13.72
N MET A 229 25.15 17.17 14.49
CA MET A 229 24.08 16.23 14.13
C MET A 229 23.42 16.55 12.77
N ALA A 230 23.39 17.82 12.37
CA ALA A 230 22.82 18.24 11.08
C ALA A 230 23.59 17.64 9.90
N ASP A 231 24.91 17.55 10.00
CA ASP A 231 25.76 17.03 8.92
C ASP A 231 25.64 15.50 8.85
N LEU A 232 25.53 14.83 9.99
CA LEU A 232 25.24 13.39 10.04
C LEU A 232 23.87 13.05 9.42
N GLN A 233 22.90 13.96 9.48
CA GLN A 233 21.62 13.82 8.77
C GLN A 233 21.77 13.98 7.25
N GLN A 234 22.74 14.74 6.76
CA GLN A 234 23.03 14.85 5.33
C GLN A 234 23.70 13.57 4.79
N VAL A 235 24.52 12.91 5.61
CA VAL A 235 25.16 11.62 5.24
C VAL A 235 24.11 10.51 5.10
N LEU A 236 23.10 10.49 5.99
CA LEU A 236 22.03 9.49 5.99
C LEU A 236 20.65 10.14 5.89
N PRO A 237 20.28 10.73 4.73
CA PRO A 237 19.02 11.47 4.58
C PRO A 237 17.77 10.59 4.74
N GLY A 238 17.91 9.28 4.56
CA GLY A 238 16.83 8.30 4.79
C GLY A 238 16.61 7.89 6.25
N GLN A 239 17.38 8.41 7.21
CA GLN A 239 17.27 8.07 8.63
C GLN A 239 16.79 9.29 9.44
N SER A 240 15.86 9.07 10.37
CA SER A 240 15.45 10.11 11.32
C SER A 240 16.59 10.48 12.27
N ARG A 241 16.57 11.71 12.79
CA ARG A 241 17.53 12.18 13.81
C ARG A 241 17.64 11.24 15.01
N ALA A 242 16.53 10.63 15.43
CA ALA A 242 16.51 9.66 16.53
C ALA A 242 17.15 8.30 16.16
N GLN A 243 17.09 7.89 14.89
CA GLN A 243 17.81 6.70 14.41
C GLN A 243 19.31 6.96 14.36
N ILE A 244 19.73 8.09 13.79
CA ILE A 244 21.14 8.49 13.71
C ILE A 244 21.73 8.62 15.12
N LYS A 245 21.03 9.30 16.05
CA LYS A 245 21.46 9.39 17.45
C LYS A 245 21.69 8.00 18.08
N ARG A 246 20.81 7.03 17.85
CA ARG A 246 20.98 5.66 18.35
C ARG A 246 22.22 4.96 17.78
N LEU A 247 22.53 5.17 16.49
CA LEU A 247 23.74 4.64 15.88
C LEU A 247 25.00 5.27 16.47
N MET A 248 24.98 6.60 16.67
CA MET A 248 26.08 7.34 17.29
C MET A 248 26.28 6.96 18.77
N ASP A 249 25.20 6.77 19.53
CA ASP A 249 25.26 6.32 20.93
C ASP A 249 25.80 4.87 21.04
N GLU A 250 25.60 4.03 20.01
CA GLU A 250 26.22 2.70 19.92
C GLU A 250 27.71 2.78 19.58
N LEU A 251 28.09 3.59 18.59
CA LEU A 251 29.49 3.82 18.26
C LEU A 251 30.25 4.40 19.47
N ARG A 252 29.59 5.25 20.26
CA ARG A 252 30.15 5.82 21.50
C ARG A 252 30.36 4.76 22.57
N ARG A 253 29.37 3.88 22.77
CA ARG A 253 29.49 2.74 23.70
C ARG A 253 30.59 1.77 23.28
N GLY A 254 30.81 1.61 21.98
CA GLY A 254 31.91 0.83 21.42
C GLY A 254 33.26 1.56 21.39
N GLY A 255 33.36 2.76 21.98
CA GLY A 255 34.61 3.52 22.04
C GLY A 255 35.11 4.07 20.70
N ARG A 256 34.28 4.09 19.64
CA ARG A 256 34.69 4.51 18.29
C ARG A 256 34.51 6.00 18.02
N VAL A 257 33.66 6.67 18.79
CA VAL A 257 33.35 8.10 18.65
C VAL A 257 33.15 8.74 20.02
N ARG A 258 33.44 10.04 20.12
CA ARG A 258 33.19 10.87 21.31
C ARG A 258 32.26 12.04 20.97
N LEU A 259 31.50 12.49 21.96
CA LEU A 259 30.63 13.67 21.83
C LEU A 259 31.16 14.76 22.75
N GLU A 260 31.44 15.93 22.20
CA GLU A 260 31.86 17.10 22.96
C GLU A 260 30.88 18.26 22.78
N GLY A 261 30.76 19.09 23.82
CA GLY A 261 29.83 20.21 23.84
C GLY A 261 28.41 19.81 24.25
N ALA A 262 27.54 20.82 24.35
CA ALA A 262 26.17 20.67 24.81
C ALA A 262 25.15 21.27 23.84
N ARG A 263 23.98 20.63 23.76
CA ARG A 263 22.80 21.08 22.99
C ARG A 263 23.14 21.38 21.52
N ARG A 264 23.11 22.66 21.11
CA ARG A 264 23.29 23.10 19.71
C ARG A 264 24.76 23.15 19.29
N LEU A 265 25.67 23.14 20.27
CA LEU A 265 27.12 23.15 20.06
C LEU A 265 27.74 21.75 20.16
N ALA A 266 26.90 20.71 20.32
CA ALA A 266 27.36 19.34 20.44
C ALA A 266 27.93 18.84 19.10
N ARG A 267 29.19 18.41 19.11
CA ARG A 267 29.91 17.87 17.95
C ARG A 267 30.40 16.46 18.24
N TRP A 268 30.30 15.60 17.22
CA TRP A 268 30.81 14.23 17.25
C TRP A 268 32.20 14.19 16.63
N TYR A 269 33.10 13.48 17.29
CA TYR A 269 34.47 13.24 16.83
C TYR A 269 34.74 11.75 16.79
N ILE A 270 35.72 11.33 15.98
CA ILE A 270 36.27 9.99 16.10
C ILE A 270 37.03 9.90 17.43
N ALA A 271 36.94 8.75 18.10
CA ALA A 271 37.80 8.50 19.25
C ALA A 271 39.23 8.29 18.71
N GLU A 272 40.20 8.99 19.27
CA GLU A 272 41.61 8.68 19.03
C GLU A 272 41.93 7.36 19.75
N GLU A 273 42.68 6.48 19.09
CA GLU A 273 43.18 5.23 19.69
C GLU A 273 44.06 5.48 20.91
#